data_AF-A0A832K326-F1
#
_entry.id   AF-A0A832K326-F1
#
_cell.length_a   1.000
_cell.length_b   1.000
_cell.length_c   1.000
_cell.angle_alpha   90.00
_cell.angle_beta   90.00
_cell.angle_gamma   90.00
#
_symmetry.space_group_name_H-M   'P 1'
#
loop_
_entity.id
_entity.type
_entity.pdbx_description
1 polymer ?
#
loop_
_entity_poly.entity_id
_entity_poly.type
_entity_poly.pdbx_seq_one_letter_code
_entity_poly.pdbx_strand_id
1 'polypeptide(L)'
;MDHTALRRNTRRLSVPIVWLALSWLGASVLSAPSGPSPVGYDSTAAAPESPSGRAYPKDPLGLWREAAPSAYPSGAKAWISPERFRVCHLDRARLQPLLAQAPPEQAHALAHSTSLVSLPLPEGGFAHFRFVTVAVMAPELAAKFPEIQTFLGQGIEDPTATVRFDLTPAGFHAQILRRDGTVYIDPLFQGDAAWHAVYFRKDHRRLEGDFRCLTPASSAESSPSAQDSIYVPALQPAPPQPPFGTNLRVYRLACAAMGEYTQFHGGSVANGMAAIVTAIHRVNGVYETDLAIRLQLVANNDRVVYTNAATDPYTSSDPNVLLNQNQANLDSVIGSANYDVGHLFGTRADGRAYLGVVCLAGLKAGGYTGSAAPVGDPFFIDYVAHELGHQF
;
A
#
# COMPACT_ATOMS: atom_id res chain seq x y z
N MET A 1 39.63 62.54 29.39
CA MET A 1 40.26 63.13 28.18
C MET A 1 39.67 62.38 27.00
N ASP A 2 38.39 62.49 26.71
CA ASP A 2 37.57 63.63 26.27
C ASP A 2 37.84 64.08 24.81
N HIS A 3 36.72 64.29 24.11
CA HIS A 3 36.48 64.96 22.83
C HIS A 3 36.77 64.16 21.53
N THR A 4 35.89 64.08 20.51
CA THR A 4 34.60 64.75 20.23
C THR A 4 33.93 64.09 19.01
N ALA A 5 32.59 64.07 19.01
CA ALA A 5 31.75 63.82 17.85
C ALA A 5 31.60 65.08 16.96
N LEU A 6 31.24 64.90 15.69
CA LEU A 6 30.59 65.96 14.89
C LEU A 6 29.62 65.40 13.84
N ARG A 7 28.34 65.67 14.08
CA ARG A 7 27.22 65.64 13.10
C ARG A 7 27.16 66.95 12.31
N ARG A 8 26.67 66.89 11.07
CA ARG A 8 25.85 67.87 10.29
C ARG A 8 25.75 67.29 8.86
N ASN A 9 24.64 66.81 8.29
CA ASN A 9 23.31 67.37 7.99
C ASN A 9 23.31 68.69 7.21
N THR A 10 23.07 68.63 5.89
CA THR A 10 22.32 69.65 5.15
C THR A 10 21.64 69.09 3.90
N ARG A 11 20.42 69.58 3.71
CA ARG A 11 19.31 69.28 2.80
C ARG A 11 19.52 69.64 1.31
N ARG A 12 18.78 68.89 0.48
CA ARG A 12 17.90 69.27 -0.66
C ARG A 12 18.50 69.97 -1.90
N LEU A 13 18.23 69.39 -3.08
CA LEU A 13 17.53 70.07 -4.19
C LEU A 13 16.93 69.04 -5.17
N SER A 14 15.66 69.27 -5.46
CA SER A 14 14.76 68.56 -6.37
C SER A 14 14.75 69.20 -7.75
N VAL A 15 14.39 68.45 -8.81
CA VAL A 15 13.54 68.82 -9.98
C VAL A 15 13.58 67.69 -11.04
N PRO A 16 12.52 67.48 -11.83
CA PRO A 16 12.02 66.17 -12.24
C PRO A 16 12.28 65.84 -13.71
N ILE A 17 12.16 64.55 -14.08
CA ILE A 17 11.95 64.15 -15.47
C ILE A 17 10.74 63.23 -15.52
N VAL A 18 9.68 63.74 -16.15
CA VAL A 18 8.49 63.02 -16.59
C VAL A 18 8.79 62.45 -17.98
N TRP A 19 8.61 61.16 -18.17
CA TRP A 19 8.22 60.58 -19.46
C TRP A 19 7.19 59.48 -19.23
N LEU A 20 6.01 59.71 -19.79
CA LEU A 20 4.94 58.72 -19.97
C LEU A 20 5.35 57.71 -21.05
N ALA A 21 5.13 56.42 -20.79
CA ALA A 21 4.77 55.47 -21.84
C ALA A 21 3.96 54.29 -21.27
N LEU A 22 3.00 53.86 -22.08
CA LEU A 22 1.84 53.02 -21.84
C LEU A 22 2.17 51.52 -21.62
N SER A 23 1.29 50.88 -20.83
CA SER A 23 0.71 49.53 -20.99
C SER A 23 1.61 48.28 -21.02
N TRP A 24 1.44 47.39 -20.03
CA TRP A 24 0.73 46.10 -20.19
C TRP A 24 0.62 45.39 -18.83
N LEU A 25 -0.60 45.04 -18.42
CA LEU A 25 -0.85 44.15 -17.29
C LEU A 25 -0.49 42.71 -17.69
N GLY A 26 0.37 42.07 -16.90
CA GLY A 26 0.63 40.63 -16.99
C GLY A 26 0.83 40.08 -15.58
N ALA A 27 -0.28 39.83 -14.87
CA ALA A 27 -0.23 39.05 -13.64
C ALA A 27 0.06 37.59 -14.00
N SER A 28 1.29 37.14 -13.83
CA SER A 28 1.67 35.74 -13.92
C SER A 28 1.12 35.01 -12.69
N VAL A 29 -0.11 34.50 -12.81
CA VAL A 29 -0.64 33.48 -11.91
C VAL A 29 0.20 32.22 -12.14
N LEU A 30 1.03 31.87 -11.17
CA LEU A 30 1.67 30.56 -11.12
C LEU A 30 0.56 29.50 -11.00
N SER A 31 0.29 28.82 -12.11
CA SER A 31 -0.57 27.66 -12.19
C SER A 31 0.04 26.52 -11.38
N ALA A 32 -0.62 26.13 -10.30
CA ALA A 32 -0.37 24.85 -9.63
C ALA A 32 -0.51 23.70 -10.65
N PRO A 33 0.28 22.63 -10.55
CA PRO A 33 0.12 21.47 -11.40
C PRO A 33 -1.28 20.89 -11.18
N SER A 34 -2.08 20.88 -12.24
CA SER A 34 -3.38 20.23 -12.29
C SER A 34 -3.20 18.75 -11.97
N GLY A 35 -3.75 18.32 -10.83
CA GLY A 35 -3.95 16.89 -10.55
C GLY A 35 -4.78 16.23 -11.66
N PRO A 36 -4.75 14.89 -11.76
CA PRO A 36 -5.49 14.19 -12.80
C PRO A 36 -6.96 14.58 -12.76
N SER A 37 -7.51 14.87 -13.95
CA SER A 37 -8.92 15.19 -14.16
C SER A 37 -9.82 14.10 -13.56
N PRO A 38 -10.98 14.45 -12.97
CA PRO A 38 -11.92 13.46 -12.48
C PRO A 38 -12.38 12.59 -13.66
N VAL A 39 -12.04 11.30 -13.61
CA VAL A 39 -12.57 10.31 -14.54
C VAL A 39 -14.06 10.19 -14.23
N GLY A 40 -14.90 10.69 -15.15
CA GLY A 40 -16.35 10.55 -15.06
C GLY A 40 -16.72 9.07 -15.10
N TYR A 41 -17.59 8.66 -14.19
CA TYR A 41 -18.08 7.28 -14.11
C TYR A 41 -19.02 7.01 -15.30
N ASP A 42 -18.66 6.10 -16.19
CA ASP A 42 -19.60 5.55 -17.17
C ASP A 42 -20.56 4.62 -16.41
N SER A 43 -21.86 4.96 -16.42
CA SER A 43 -22.93 4.27 -15.69
C SER A 43 -23.20 2.82 -16.12
N THR A 44 -22.32 2.24 -16.94
CA THR A 44 -22.52 0.96 -17.65
C THR A 44 -21.58 -0.16 -17.18
N ALA A 45 -20.94 -0.05 -16.01
CA ALA A 45 -20.15 -1.14 -15.43
C ALA A 45 -21.00 -2.41 -15.33
N ALA A 46 -20.66 -3.44 -16.12
CA ALA A 46 -21.41 -4.67 -16.18
C ALA A 46 -21.13 -5.52 -14.93
N ALA A 47 -22.18 -6.11 -14.36
CA ALA A 47 -22.03 -7.08 -13.29
C ALA A 47 -21.21 -8.29 -13.83
N PRO A 48 -20.28 -8.84 -13.03
CA PRO A 48 -19.54 -10.05 -13.40
C PRO A 48 -20.50 -11.21 -13.64
N GLU A 49 -20.35 -11.91 -14.77
CA GLU A 49 -21.16 -13.10 -15.08
C GLU A 49 -20.78 -14.27 -14.16
N SER A 50 -21.79 -15.00 -13.68
CA SER A 50 -21.58 -16.17 -12.83
C SER A 50 -21.04 -17.36 -13.63
N PRO A 51 -19.82 -17.85 -13.35
CA PRO A 51 -19.20 -18.88 -14.17
C PRO A 51 -19.81 -20.28 -14.01
N SER A 52 -20.78 -20.51 -13.10
CA SER A 52 -21.07 -21.89 -12.68
C SER A 52 -22.51 -22.29 -12.34
N GLY A 53 -23.53 -21.42 -12.44
CA GLY A 53 -24.91 -21.81 -12.06
C GLY A 53 -25.05 -22.31 -10.61
N ARG A 54 -24.04 -21.99 -9.77
CA ARG A 54 -23.91 -22.46 -8.39
C ARG A 54 -24.85 -21.67 -7.48
N ALA A 55 -25.59 -22.36 -6.63
CA ALA A 55 -26.38 -21.72 -5.60
C ALA A 55 -25.43 -21.14 -4.54
N TYR A 56 -25.45 -19.83 -4.37
CA TYR A 56 -24.66 -19.14 -3.36
C TYR A 56 -25.44 -19.00 -2.05
N PRO A 57 -24.78 -19.12 -0.89
CA PRO A 57 -25.40 -18.82 0.39
C PRO A 57 -25.80 -17.34 0.49
N LYS A 58 -26.69 -17.07 1.44
CA LYS A 58 -27.12 -15.71 1.80
C LYS A 58 -26.17 -15.10 2.83
N ASP A 59 -26.31 -13.80 3.08
CA ASP A 59 -25.72 -13.11 4.22
C ASP A 59 -26.69 -13.14 5.42
N PRO A 60 -26.54 -14.09 6.38
CA PRO A 60 -27.44 -14.20 7.52
C PRO A 60 -27.34 -13.01 8.48
N LEU A 61 -26.24 -12.26 8.46
CA LEU A 61 -25.96 -11.15 9.38
C LEU A 61 -26.38 -9.79 8.78
N GLY A 62 -26.62 -9.74 7.47
CA GLY A 62 -26.97 -8.53 6.75
C GLY A 62 -25.87 -7.47 6.87
N LEU A 63 -24.61 -7.90 6.79
CA LEU A 63 -23.43 -7.06 6.74
C LEU A 63 -23.40 -6.22 5.47
N TRP A 64 -23.88 -6.77 4.37
CA TRP A 64 -23.77 -6.15 3.05
C TRP A 64 -25.15 -5.86 2.46
N ARG A 65 -25.27 -4.67 1.89
CA ARG A 65 -26.42 -4.30 1.06
C ARG A 65 -25.93 -3.96 -0.34
N GLU A 66 -26.45 -4.65 -1.33
CA GLU A 66 -26.16 -4.32 -2.72
C GLU A 66 -26.77 -2.96 -3.08
N ALA A 67 -26.02 -2.15 -3.80
CA ALA A 67 -26.42 -0.80 -4.16
C ALA A 67 -26.23 -0.57 -5.66
N ALA A 68 -27.19 0.13 -6.26
CA ALA A 68 -27.12 0.49 -7.67
C ALA A 68 -26.24 1.74 -7.88
N PRO A 69 -25.64 1.93 -9.07
CA PRO A 69 -24.87 3.14 -9.40
C PRO A 69 -25.61 4.46 -9.17
N SER A 70 -26.93 4.46 -9.29
CA SER A 70 -27.77 5.63 -9.03
C SER A 70 -27.77 6.09 -7.56
N ALA A 71 -27.28 5.26 -6.64
CA ALA A 71 -27.24 5.56 -5.20
C ALA A 71 -25.89 6.14 -4.74
N TYR A 72 -24.96 6.41 -5.67
CA TYR A 72 -23.63 6.92 -5.31
C TYR A 72 -23.69 8.29 -4.63
N PRO A 73 -22.79 8.56 -3.67
CA PRO A 73 -22.68 9.89 -3.07
C PRO A 73 -22.37 10.95 -4.12
N SER A 74 -23.05 12.10 -4.03
CA SER A 74 -22.80 13.22 -4.93
C SER A 74 -21.36 13.73 -4.78
N GLY A 75 -20.63 13.88 -5.89
CA GLY A 75 -19.24 14.35 -5.89
C GLY A 75 -18.22 13.31 -5.42
N ALA A 76 -18.61 12.04 -5.28
CA ALA A 76 -17.69 10.96 -4.93
C ALA A 76 -16.56 10.83 -5.96
N LYS A 77 -15.32 10.72 -5.47
CA LYS A 77 -14.14 10.46 -6.29
C LYS A 77 -13.81 8.99 -6.20
N ALA A 78 -13.73 8.30 -7.35
CA ALA A 78 -13.33 6.91 -7.39
C ALA A 78 -11.92 6.74 -6.80
N TRP A 79 -11.77 5.75 -5.92
CA TRP A 79 -10.50 5.35 -5.35
C TRP A 79 -9.85 4.23 -6.16
N ILE A 80 -10.68 3.29 -6.60
CA ILE A 80 -10.33 2.22 -7.54
C ILE A 80 -11.26 2.27 -8.75
N SER A 81 -10.89 1.63 -9.85
CA SER A 81 -11.68 1.64 -11.09
C SER A 81 -11.63 0.29 -11.82
N PRO A 82 -12.21 -0.77 -11.23
CA PRO A 82 -12.42 -2.01 -11.96
C PRO A 82 -13.41 -1.82 -13.12
N GLU A 83 -13.24 -2.58 -14.19
CA GLU A 83 -14.07 -2.56 -15.40
C GLU A 83 -15.40 -3.28 -15.18
N ARG A 84 -15.40 -4.35 -14.38
CA ARG A 84 -16.60 -5.14 -14.01
C ARG A 84 -16.60 -5.42 -12.52
N PHE A 85 -17.67 -5.03 -11.84
CA PHE A 85 -17.77 -5.16 -10.38
C PHE A 85 -19.20 -5.05 -9.88
N ARG A 86 -19.44 -5.60 -8.69
CA ARG A 86 -20.66 -5.34 -7.89
C ARG A 86 -20.37 -4.26 -6.86
N VAL A 87 -21.37 -3.46 -6.53
CA VAL A 87 -21.26 -2.45 -5.47
C VAL A 87 -22.04 -2.88 -4.25
N CYS A 88 -21.36 -2.87 -3.11
CA CYS A 88 -21.93 -3.24 -1.83
C CYS A 88 -21.66 -2.15 -0.78
N HIS A 89 -22.68 -1.84 0.00
CA HIS A 89 -22.58 -1.00 1.17
C HIS A 89 -22.40 -1.86 2.41
N LEU A 90 -21.32 -1.63 3.16
CA LEU A 90 -21.01 -2.35 4.39
C LEU A 90 -21.68 -1.70 5.61
N ASP A 91 -22.35 -2.49 6.45
CA ASP A 91 -22.78 -2.09 7.78
C ASP A 91 -21.66 -2.35 8.80
N ARG A 92 -20.79 -1.35 8.97
CA ARG A 92 -19.63 -1.44 9.88
C ARG A 92 -20.03 -1.67 11.34
N ALA A 93 -21.18 -1.14 11.76
CA ALA A 93 -21.67 -1.28 13.13
C ALA A 93 -22.03 -2.74 13.45
N ARG A 94 -22.47 -3.51 12.45
CA ARG A 94 -22.69 -4.96 12.59
C ARG A 94 -21.40 -5.77 12.47
N LEU A 95 -20.45 -5.33 11.66
CA LEU A 95 -19.18 -6.03 11.47
C LEU A 95 -18.28 -5.97 12.72
N GLN A 96 -18.12 -4.79 13.32
CA GLN A 96 -17.15 -4.57 14.41
C GLN A 96 -17.30 -5.55 15.60
N PRO A 97 -18.50 -5.83 16.14
CA PRO A 97 -18.65 -6.79 17.24
C PRO A 97 -18.24 -8.22 16.89
N LEU A 98 -18.38 -8.62 15.62
CA LEU A 98 -17.95 -9.95 15.14
C LEU A 98 -16.44 -10.05 15.12
N LEU A 99 -15.78 -8.99 14.64
CA LEU A 99 -14.33 -8.91 14.56
C LEU A 99 -13.68 -8.89 15.95
N ALA A 100 -14.27 -8.17 16.90
CA ALA A 100 -13.76 -8.06 18.26
C ALA A 100 -13.76 -9.38 19.04
N GLN A 101 -14.56 -10.37 18.61
CA GLN A 101 -14.63 -11.70 19.23
C GLN A 101 -13.70 -12.73 18.58
N ALA A 102 -12.99 -12.34 17.51
CA ALA A 102 -12.14 -13.27 16.80
C ALA A 102 -10.91 -13.65 17.64
N PRO A 103 -10.63 -14.95 17.83
CA PRO A 103 -9.46 -15.38 18.56
C PRO A 103 -8.19 -15.16 17.73
N PRO A 104 -7.02 -14.98 18.38
CA PRO A 104 -5.75 -14.95 17.68
C PRO A 104 -5.33 -16.33 17.17
N GLU A 105 -4.73 -16.36 15.97
CA GLU A 105 -4.28 -17.60 15.31
C GLU A 105 -3.31 -18.43 16.16
N GLN A 106 -2.52 -17.79 17.05
CA GLN A 106 -1.58 -18.48 17.93
C GLN A 106 -2.29 -19.24 19.06
N ALA A 107 -3.46 -18.76 19.48
CA ALA A 107 -4.24 -19.38 20.55
C ALA A 107 -5.25 -20.40 20.00
N HIS A 108 -5.77 -20.18 18.79
CA HIS A 108 -6.79 -21.02 18.19
C HIS A 108 -6.47 -21.29 16.72
N ALA A 109 -6.31 -22.58 16.40
CA ALA A 109 -6.16 -23.02 15.02
C ALA A 109 -7.36 -22.57 14.19
N LEU A 110 -7.09 -21.98 13.01
CA LEU A 110 -8.12 -21.46 12.13
C LEU A 110 -9.26 -22.46 11.90
N ALA A 111 -8.92 -23.74 11.62
CA ALA A 111 -9.88 -24.82 11.38
C ALA A 111 -10.93 -25.00 12.50
N HIS A 112 -10.62 -24.61 13.73
CA HIS A 112 -11.49 -24.75 14.90
C HIS A 112 -12.15 -23.43 15.34
N SER A 113 -11.87 -22.32 14.66
CA SER A 113 -12.49 -21.04 14.98
C SER A 113 -14.00 -21.07 14.77
N THR A 114 -14.76 -20.51 15.71
CA THR A 114 -16.22 -20.36 15.60
C THR A 114 -16.64 -19.00 15.05
N SER A 115 -15.70 -18.07 14.85
CA SER A 115 -15.96 -16.76 14.26
C SER A 115 -16.24 -16.90 12.78
N LEU A 116 -17.38 -16.37 12.32
CA LEU A 116 -17.84 -16.48 10.93
C LEU A 116 -18.07 -15.10 10.31
N VAL A 117 -17.70 -14.96 9.04
CA VAL A 117 -17.97 -13.77 8.23
C VAL A 117 -18.53 -14.16 6.87
N SER A 118 -19.51 -13.39 6.40
CA SER A 118 -20.11 -13.51 5.06
C SER A 118 -19.54 -12.42 4.16
N LEU A 119 -18.96 -12.82 3.03
CA LEU A 119 -18.36 -11.89 2.07
C LEU A 119 -19.06 -12.00 0.70
N PRO A 120 -19.45 -10.89 0.07
CA PRO A 120 -20.08 -10.91 -1.23
C PRO A 120 -19.09 -11.41 -2.30
N LEU A 121 -19.62 -12.08 -3.32
CA LEU A 121 -18.83 -12.55 -4.47
C LEU A 121 -19.17 -11.76 -5.74
N PRO A 122 -18.22 -11.51 -6.67
CA PRO A 122 -18.46 -10.72 -7.87
C PRO A 122 -19.59 -11.28 -8.74
N GLU A 123 -19.74 -12.59 -8.79
CA GLU A 123 -20.76 -13.30 -9.57
C GLU A 123 -22.17 -13.33 -8.94
N GLY A 124 -22.34 -12.73 -7.77
CA GLY A 124 -23.58 -12.79 -7.01
C GLY A 124 -23.48 -13.68 -5.76
N GLY A 125 -24.38 -13.44 -4.81
CA GLY A 125 -24.40 -14.16 -3.54
C GLY A 125 -23.18 -13.90 -2.65
N PHE A 126 -22.89 -14.85 -1.76
CA PHE A 126 -21.89 -14.74 -0.70
C PHE A 126 -21.02 -16.00 -0.60
N ALA A 127 -19.87 -15.89 0.06
CA ALA A 127 -19.10 -17.00 0.59
C ALA A 127 -18.91 -16.82 2.10
N HIS A 128 -18.94 -17.93 2.83
CA HIS A 128 -18.69 -17.93 4.27
C HIS A 128 -17.29 -18.36 4.60
N PHE A 129 -16.68 -17.64 5.53
CA PHE A 129 -15.36 -17.93 6.04
C PHE A 129 -15.42 -18.03 7.55
N ARG A 130 -14.78 -19.05 8.10
CA ARG A 130 -14.32 -18.95 9.49
C ARG A 130 -13.03 -18.15 9.51
N PHE A 131 -12.77 -17.43 10.58
CA PHE A 131 -11.60 -16.55 10.63
C PHE A 131 -11.00 -16.41 12.02
N VAL A 132 -9.74 -15.94 12.06
CA VAL A 132 -8.95 -15.62 13.25
C VAL A 132 -8.22 -14.29 13.02
N THR A 133 -7.75 -13.64 14.08
CA THR A 133 -6.81 -12.51 13.91
C THR A 133 -5.43 -13.03 13.54
N VAL A 134 -4.76 -12.32 12.62
CA VAL A 134 -3.41 -12.65 12.14
C VAL A 134 -2.52 -11.42 12.29
N ALA A 135 -1.26 -11.61 12.71
CA ALA A 135 -0.35 -10.49 12.93
C ALA A 135 0.35 -10.06 11.63
N VAL A 136 0.13 -8.80 11.22
CA VAL A 136 0.96 -8.10 10.20
C VAL A 136 1.91 -7.10 10.87
N MET A 137 1.54 -6.58 12.04
CA MET A 137 2.36 -5.70 12.86
C MET A 137 2.96 -6.48 14.04
N ALA A 138 4.15 -6.09 14.49
CA ALA A 138 4.65 -6.48 15.80
C ALA A 138 3.69 -5.98 16.91
N PRO A 139 3.62 -6.66 18.07
CA PRO A 139 2.64 -6.34 19.12
C PRO A 139 2.66 -4.87 19.59
N GLU A 140 3.85 -4.29 19.71
CA GLU A 140 4.03 -2.90 20.16
C GLU A 140 3.51 -1.90 19.13
N LEU A 141 3.68 -2.21 17.85
CA LEU A 141 3.17 -1.39 16.75
C LEU A 141 1.64 -1.52 16.66
N ALA A 142 1.11 -2.74 16.78
CA ALA A 142 -0.33 -2.99 16.79
C ALA A 142 -1.04 -2.26 17.95
N ALA A 143 -0.40 -2.17 19.12
CA ALA A 143 -0.92 -1.42 20.26
C ALA A 143 -1.04 0.09 20.01
N LYS A 144 -0.24 0.67 19.09
CA LYS A 144 -0.34 2.07 18.69
C LYS A 144 -1.46 2.34 17.68
N PHE A 145 -1.86 1.32 16.91
CA PHE A 145 -2.88 1.42 15.86
C PHE A 145 -3.97 0.34 16.02
N PRO A 146 -4.70 0.30 17.16
CA PRO A 146 -5.73 -0.71 17.42
C PRO A 146 -6.90 -0.67 16.42
N GLU A 147 -7.07 0.44 15.69
CA GLU A 147 -8.06 0.62 14.63
C GLU A 147 -7.72 -0.13 13.34
N ILE A 148 -6.49 -0.66 13.21
CA ILE A 148 -6.04 -1.48 12.08
C ILE A 148 -6.09 -2.95 12.53
N GLN A 149 -7.03 -3.71 11.99
CA GLN A 149 -7.24 -5.12 12.35
C GLN A 149 -7.12 -6.02 11.13
N THR A 150 -6.34 -7.08 11.23
CA THR A 150 -6.03 -8.03 10.14
C THR A 150 -6.48 -9.44 10.50
N PHE A 151 -7.10 -10.13 9.54
CA PHE A 151 -7.71 -11.43 9.73
C PHE A 151 -7.34 -12.40 8.61
N LEU A 152 -7.25 -13.67 8.99
CA LEU A 152 -7.08 -14.81 8.08
C LEU A 152 -8.31 -15.70 8.19
N GLY A 153 -8.82 -16.18 7.06
CA GLY A 153 -9.99 -17.03 7.02
C GLY A 153 -9.90 -18.17 6.01
N GLN A 154 -10.73 -19.18 6.26
CA GLN A 154 -10.88 -20.38 5.44
C GLN A 154 -12.35 -20.56 5.06
N GLY A 155 -12.60 -20.82 3.78
CA GLY A 155 -13.94 -21.03 3.24
C GLY A 155 -14.62 -22.26 3.86
N ILE A 156 -15.93 -22.15 4.09
CA ILE A 156 -16.76 -23.25 4.61
C ILE A 156 -17.26 -24.11 3.46
N GLU A 157 -17.87 -23.50 2.45
CA GLU A 157 -18.41 -24.20 1.28
C GLU A 157 -17.31 -24.64 0.32
N ASP A 158 -16.22 -23.87 0.23
CA ASP A 158 -15.00 -24.24 -0.49
C ASP A 158 -13.79 -24.22 0.46
N PRO A 159 -13.40 -25.37 1.01
CA PRO A 159 -12.24 -25.48 1.90
C PRO A 159 -10.89 -25.19 1.22
N THR A 160 -10.86 -25.01 -0.10
CA THR A 160 -9.65 -24.56 -0.82
C THR A 160 -9.56 -23.04 -0.94
N ALA A 161 -10.66 -22.32 -0.68
CA ALA A 161 -10.69 -20.88 -0.73
C ALA A 161 -10.19 -20.28 0.59
N THR A 162 -9.16 -19.44 0.53
CA THR A 162 -8.64 -18.70 1.67
C THR A 162 -9.01 -17.23 1.53
N VAL A 163 -9.15 -16.53 2.66
CA VAL A 163 -9.35 -15.08 2.66
C VAL A 163 -8.37 -14.40 3.61
N ARG A 164 -7.81 -13.28 3.16
CA ARG A 164 -7.19 -12.29 4.03
C ARG A 164 -7.99 -11.01 3.96
N PHE A 165 -8.45 -10.51 5.10
CA PHE A 165 -9.20 -9.25 5.12
C PHE A 165 -8.77 -8.37 6.29
N ASP A 166 -8.90 -7.07 6.10
CA ASP A 166 -8.56 -6.07 7.10
C ASP A 166 -9.64 -5.00 7.22
N LEU A 167 -9.75 -4.45 8.42
CA LEU A 167 -10.55 -3.27 8.70
C LEU A 167 -9.60 -2.17 9.19
N THR A 168 -9.60 -1.05 8.47
CA THR A 168 -8.81 0.13 8.81
C THR A 168 -9.72 1.37 8.86
N PRO A 169 -9.20 2.56 9.24
CA PRO A 169 -9.95 3.80 9.08
C PRO A 169 -10.41 4.06 7.64
N ALA A 170 -9.62 3.62 6.65
CA ALA A 170 -9.92 3.80 5.22
C ALA A 170 -11.04 2.87 4.70
N GLY A 171 -11.33 1.78 5.40
CA GLY A 171 -12.42 0.86 5.03
C GLY A 171 -12.09 -0.61 5.25
N PHE A 172 -12.92 -1.46 4.67
CA PHE A 172 -12.75 -2.91 4.69
C PHE A 172 -12.11 -3.37 3.38
N HIS A 173 -11.06 -4.18 3.48
CA HIS A 173 -10.38 -4.77 2.33
C HIS A 173 -10.40 -6.29 2.48
N ALA A 174 -10.66 -7.03 1.40
CA ALA A 174 -10.55 -8.50 1.40
C ALA A 174 -9.94 -9.06 0.12
N GLN A 175 -9.08 -10.06 0.27
CA GLN A 175 -8.49 -10.89 -0.78
C GLN A 175 -9.00 -12.31 -0.60
N ILE A 176 -9.77 -12.81 -1.55
CA ILE A 176 -10.20 -14.21 -1.55
C ILE A 176 -9.42 -14.93 -2.64
N LEU A 177 -8.55 -15.85 -2.24
CA LEU A 177 -7.81 -16.73 -3.14
C LEU A 177 -8.62 -18.02 -3.29
N ARG A 178 -8.98 -18.35 -4.53
CA ARG A 178 -9.82 -19.52 -4.88
C ARG A 178 -9.47 -20.00 -6.28
N ARG A 179 -9.82 -21.24 -6.59
CA ARG A 179 -9.38 -21.94 -7.82
C ARG A 179 -9.87 -21.31 -9.12
N ASP A 180 -11.03 -20.67 -9.10
CA ASP A 180 -11.69 -20.04 -10.24
C ASP A 180 -11.44 -18.52 -10.33
N GLY A 181 -10.50 -18.01 -9.54
CA GLY A 181 -9.93 -16.67 -9.69
C GLY A 181 -9.94 -15.86 -8.41
N THR A 182 -8.94 -14.98 -8.25
CA THR A 182 -8.85 -14.11 -7.09
C THR A 182 -9.94 -13.03 -7.10
N VAL A 183 -10.57 -12.84 -5.96
CA VAL A 183 -11.61 -11.85 -5.72
C VAL A 183 -11.11 -10.78 -4.74
N TYR A 184 -11.49 -9.54 -5.02
CA TYR A 184 -11.19 -8.37 -4.21
C TYR A 184 -12.48 -7.70 -3.74
N ILE A 185 -12.46 -7.24 -2.50
CA ILE A 185 -13.43 -6.29 -1.93
C ILE A 185 -12.62 -5.12 -1.43
N ASP A 186 -12.85 -3.92 -1.96
CA ASP A 186 -12.07 -2.73 -1.61
C ASP A 186 -12.97 -1.48 -1.60
N PRO A 187 -12.66 -0.45 -0.80
CA PRO A 187 -13.37 0.82 -0.81
C PRO A 187 -13.39 1.45 -2.20
N LEU A 188 -14.59 1.81 -2.67
CA LEU A 188 -14.80 2.31 -4.01
C LEU A 188 -14.48 3.81 -4.14
N PHE A 189 -14.71 4.60 -3.09
CA PHE A 189 -14.55 6.05 -3.12
C PHE A 189 -13.52 6.56 -2.12
N GLN A 190 -12.80 7.62 -2.51
CA GLN A 190 -11.76 8.21 -1.69
C GLN A 190 -12.36 8.81 -0.41
N GLY A 191 -11.85 8.39 0.74
CA GLY A 191 -12.32 8.86 2.05
C GLY A 191 -13.67 8.30 2.49
N ASP A 192 -14.21 7.31 1.76
CA ASP A 192 -15.44 6.61 2.13
C ASP A 192 -15.13 5.16 2.51
N ALA A 193 -15.57 4.76 3.69
CA ALA A 193 -15.33 3.44 4.26
C ALA A 193 -16.57 2.52 4.23
N ALA A 194 -17.65 2.93 3.57
CA ALA A 194 -18.93 2.23 3.53
C ALA A 194 -19.19 1.60 2.16
N TRP A 195 -18.82 2.29 1.07
CA TRP A 195 -19.01 1.84 -0.31
C TRP A 195 -17.84 1.01 -0.79
N HIS A 196 -18.12 -0.22 -1.22
CA HIS A 196 -17.10 -1.17 -1.67
C HIS A 196 -17.42 -1.71 -3.06
N ALA A 197 -16.38 -1.91 -3.85
CA ALA A 197 -16.44 -2.69 -5.08
C ALA A 197 -16.05 -4.14 -4.78
N VAL A 198 -16.79 -5.07 -5.38
CA VAL A 198 -16.54 -6.51 -5.32
C VAL A 198 -16.27 -6.99 -6.73
N TYR A 199 -15.05 -7.46 -7.01
CA TYR A 199 -14.59 -7.72 -8.38
C TYR A 199 -13.57 -8.85 -8.45
N PHE A 200 -13.44 -9.46 -9.63
CA PHE A 200 -12.33 -10.37 -9.89
C PHE A 200 -11.08 -9.58 -10.23
N ARG A 201 -9.90 -10.11 -9.89
CA ARG A 201 -8.60 -9.54 -10.26
C ARG A 201 -8.52 -9.16 -11.74
N LYS A 202 -8.97 -10.07 -12.61
CA LYS A 202 -8.94 -9.93 -14.08
C LYS A 202 -9.77 -8.75 -14.59
N ASP A 203 -10.74 -8.30 -13.80
CA ASP A 203 -11.65 -7.21 -14.15
C ASP A 203 -11.14 -5.87 -13.61
N HIS A 204 -9.99 -5.83 -12.93
CA HIS A 204 -9.35 -4.56 -12.61
C HIS A 204 -8.59 -4.04 -13.82
N ARG A 205 -8.81 -2.78 -14.19
CA ARG A 205 -8.08 -2.15 -15.28
C ARG A 205 -6.58 -2.24 -14.99
N ARG A 206 -5.83 -2.83 -15.91
CA ARG A 206 -4.37 -2.80 -15.84
C ARG A 206 -3.95 -1.35 -16.12
N LEU A 207 -3.14 -0.76 -15.27
CA LEU A 207 -2.56 0.56 -15.54
C LEU A 207 -1.65 0.41 -16.77
N GLU A 208 -2.17 0.67 -17.96
CA GLU A 208 -1.41 0.59 -19.21
C GLU A 208 -0.30 1.64 -19.18
N GLY A 209 0.96 1.20 -19.19
CA GLY A 209 2.12 2.04 -19.54
C GLY A 209 2.91 2.69 -18.39
N ASP A 210 2.46 2.61 -17.14
CA ASP A 210 3.03 3.47 -16.09
C ASP A 210 4.11 2.84 -15.23
N PHE A 211 4.03 1.55 -14.87
CA PHE A 211 5.03 0.92 -14.01
C PHE A 211 6.20 0.31 -14.80
N ARG A 212 7.42 0.59 -14.33
CA ARG A 212 8.66 -0.01 -14.84
C ARG A 212 9.47 -0.60 -13.71
N CYS A 213 9.72 -1.91 -13.77
CA CYS A 213 10.77 -2.53 -12.97
C CYS A 213 12.13 -2.12 -13.57
N LEU A 214 12.95 -1.46 -12.77
CA LEU A 214 14.29 -0.97 -13.12
C LEU A 214 15.39 -1.86 -12.56
N THR A 215 15.03 -3.03 -12.02
CA THR A 215 15.96 -4.06 -11.58
C THR A 215 16.57 -4.75 -12.80
N PRO A 216 17.91 -4.72 -13.00
CA PRO A 216 18.55 -5.37 -14.14
C PRO A 216 18.30 -6.88 -14.14
N ALA A 217 18.12 -7.46 -15.33
CA ALA A 217 17.86 -8.90 -15.50
C ALA A 217 19.08 -9.82 -15.24
N SER A 218 20.28 -9.26 -15.02
CA SER A 218 21.52 -10.02 -14.78
C SER A 218 22.20 -9.61 -13.48
N SER A 219 22.74 -10.61 -12.78
CA SER A 219 23.39 -10.54 -11.45
C SER A 219 24.70 -9.73 -11.40
N ALA A 220 25.10 -9.08 -12.50
CA ALA A 220 26.41 -8.44 -12.61
C ALA A 220 26.46 -6.98 -12.14
N GLU A 221 25.30 -6.32 -11.92
CA GLU A 221 25.26 -4.91 -11.51
C GLU A 221 24.62 -4.66 -10.12
N SER A 222 24.29 -5.72 -9.38
CA SER A 222 23.64 -5.60 -8.07
C SER A 222 24.64 -5.58 -6.91
N SER A 223 25.56 -4.63 -6.92
CA SER A 223 26.30 -4.16 -5.74
C SER A 223 26.82 -2.75 -6.02
N PRO A 224 26.72 -1.79 -5.07
CA PRO A 224 27.35 -0.49 -5.26
C PRO A 224 28.85 -0.69 -5.46
N SER A 225 29.40 -0.06 -6.49
CA SER A 225 30.83 -0.06 -6.77
C SER A 225 31.60 0.62 -5.63
N ALA A 226 32.26 -0.18 -4.79
CA ALA A 226 33.41 0.24 -3.99
C ALA A 226 34.24 -1.00 -3.66
N GLN A 227 35.55 -0.81 -3.54
CA GLN A 227 36.67 -1.76 -3.50
C GLN A 227 36.61 -2.99 -2.54
N ASP A 228 35.49 -3.30 -1.87
CA ASP A 228 35.32 -4.48 -1.00
C ASP A 228 34.07 -5.27 -1.41
N SER A 229 34.11 -5.90 -2.59
CA SER A 229 33.02 -6.76 -3.05
C SER A 229 32.88 -7.98 -2.13
N ILE A 230 31.86 -7.99 -1.28
CA ILE A 230 31.31 -9.24 -0.76
C ILE A 230 30.76 -9.99 -1.98
N TYR A 231 31.44 -11.06 -2.36
CA TYR A 231 30.96 -11.99 -3.39
C TYR A 231 29.63 -12.57 -2.94
N VAL A 232 28.52 -12.05 -3.48
CA VAL A 232 27.24 -12.74 -3.48
C VAL A 232 27.30 -13.66 -4.71
N PRO A 233 27.40 -14.99 -4.56
CA PRO A 233 27.42 -15.87 -5.72
C PRO A 233 26.16 -15.61 -6.53
N ALA A 234 26.32 -15.42 -7.85
CA ALA A 234 25.17 -15.38 -8.75
C ALA A 234 24.32 -16.62 -8.48
N LEU A 235 23.09 -16.41 -8.04
CA LEU A 235 22.11 -17.49 -7.88
C LEU A 235 21.95 -18.12 -9.27
N GLN A 236 22.52 -19.31 -9.46
CA GLN A 236 22.19 -20.12 -10.62
C GLN A 236 20.67 -20.32 -10.59
N PRO A 237 19.97 -20.26 -11.74
CA PRO A 237 18.56 -20.60 -11.78
C PRO A 237 18.41 -22.02 -11.25
N ALA A 238 17.93 -22.14 -10.01
CA ALA A 238 17.71 -23.42 -9.39
C ALA A 238 16.62 -24.14 -10.19
N PRO A 239 16.72 -25.46 -10.40
CA PRO A 239 15.60 -26.23 -10.94
C PRO A 239 14.35 -25.94 -10.09
N PRO A 240 13.14 -26.00 -10.66
CA PRO A 240 11.90 -25.72 -9.94
C PRO A 240 11.90 -26.50 -8.63
N GLN A 241 12.00 -25.77 -7.53
CA GLN A 241 12.03 -26.35 -6.21
C GLN A 241 10.62 -26.88 -5.90
N PRO A 242 10.49 -27.99 -5.16
CA PRO A 242 9.20 -28.38 -4.62
C PRO A 242 8.58 -27.20 -3.85
N PRO A 243 7.23 -27.15 -3.72
CA PRO A 243 6.58 -26.12 -2.92
C PRO A 243 7.26 -26.04 -1.56
N PHE A 244 7.48 -24.81 -1.11
CA PHE A 244 8.16 -24.53 0.15
C PHE A 244 7.52 -25.39 1.24
N GLY A 245 8.36 -26.12 1.99
CA GLY A 245 7.88 -27.10 2.97
C GLY A 245 6.93 -26.49 4.01
N THR A 246 6.40 -27.31 4.92
CA THR A 246 5.36 -26.92 5.88
C THR A 246 5.77 -25.89 6.95
N ASN A 247 6.97 -25.32 6.88
CA ASN A 247 7.50 -24.40 7.88
C ASN A 247 7.32 -22.95 7.42
N LEU A 248 6.36 -22.26 8.03
CA LEU A 248 6.17 -20.83 7.84
C LEU A 248 7.35 -20.05 8.43
N ARG A 249 8.03 -19.25 7.60
CA ARG A 249 9.11 -18.36 8.04
C ARG A 249 8.58 -16.93 8.16
N VAL A 250 8.71 -16.34 9.34
CA VAL A 250 8.31 -14.95 9.59
C VAL A 250 9.53 -14.04 9.52
N TYR A 251 9.52 -13.07 8.62
CA TYR A 251 10.59 -12.08 8.43
C TYR A 251 10.15 -10.72 8.96
N ARG A 252 11.04 -10.06 9.70
CA ARG A 252 10.82 -8.70 10.20
C ARG A 252 11.04 -7.71 9.05
N LEU A 253 9.97 -7.03 8.67
CA LEU A 253 9.96 -6.02 7.63
C LEU A 253 10.04 -4.61 8.24
N ALA A 254 11.00 -3.81 7.77
CA ALA A 254 10.98 -2.36 7.95
C ALA A 254 10.52 -1.69 6.65
N CYS A 255 9.28 -1.21 6.61
CA CYS A 255 8.68 -0.58 5.44
C CYS A 255 8.58 0.93 5.66
N ALA A 256 9.44 1.69 4.99
CA ALA A 256 9.41 3.14 5.00
C ALA A 256 8.40 3.67 3.96
N ALA A 257 7.84 4.85 4.22
CA ALA A 257 6.98 5.56 3.28
C ALA A 257 7.41 7.02 3.15
N MET A 258 7.62 7.45 1.90
CA MET A 258 7.90 8.86 1.57
C MET A 258 6.73 9.77 1.95
N GLY A 259 7.02 11.06 2.11
CA GLY A 259 6.02 12.08 2.42
C GLY A 259 4.87 12.11 1.43
N GLU A 260 5.14 11.92 0.14
CA GLU A 260 4.15 11.92 -0.94
C GLU A 260 3.20 10.73 -0.84
N TYR A 261 3.74 9.54 -0.52
CA TYR A 261 2.92 8.33 -0.33
C TYR A 261 1.95 8.54 0.83
N THR A 262 2.46 9.01 1.97
CA THR A 262 1.62 9.25 3.15
C THR A 262 0.58 10.34 2.87
N GLN A 263 0.94 11.42 2.17
CA GLN A 263 0.00 12.46 1.75
C GLN A 263 -1.12 11.92 0.87
N PHE A 264 -0.81 11.04 -0.07
CA PHE A 264 -1.80 10.41 -0.94
C PHE A 264 -2.88 9.65 -0.13
N HIS A 265 -2.45 8.94 0.93
CA HIS A 265 -3.35 8.19 1.81
C HIS A 265 -4.04 9.04 2.89
N GLY A 266 -3.84 10.36 2.92
CA GLY A 266 -4.50 11.28 3.86
C GLY A 266 -3.56 11.96 4.85
N GLY A 267 -2.24 11.88 4.66
CA GLY A 267 -1.24 12.78 5.24
C GLY A 267 -0.86 12.56 6.70
N SER A 268 -1.41 11.55 7.38
CA SER A 268 -1.04 11.20 8.76
C SER A 268 -0.27 9.89 8.81
N VAL A 269 0.54 9.70 9.85
CA VAL A 269 1.24 8.44 10.11
C VAL A 269 0.25 7.27 10.21
N ALA A 270 -0.90 7.46 10.86
CA ALA A 270 -1.94 6.42 10.98
C ALA A 270 -2.48 6.01 9.59
N ASN A 271 -2.72 6.98 8.71
CA ASN A 271 -3.16 6.71 7.35
C ASN A 271 -2.10 5.98 6.50
N GLY A 272 -0.84 6.41 6.61
CA GLY A 272 0.28 5.73 5.96
C GLY A 272 0.47 4.30 6.46
N MET A 273 0.38 4.10 7.79
CA MET A 273 0.45 2.77 8.40
C MET A 273 -0.71 1.87 7.98
N ALA A 274 -1.94 2.39 7.90
CA ALA A 274 -3.09 1.64 7.40
C ALA A 274 -2.86 1.15 5.96
N ALA A 275 -2.36 2.02 5.08
CA ALA A 275 -2.05 1.66 3.69
C ALA A 275 -0.92 0.62 3.59
N ILE A 276 0.16 0.79 4.35
CA ILE A 276 1.26 -0.19 4.42
C ILE A 276 0.75 -1.54 4.92
N VAL A 277 -0.05 -1.56 6.00
CA VAL A 277 -0.59 -2.81 6.55
C VAL A 277 -1.47 -3.50 5.53
N THR A 278 -2.40 -2.80 4.88
CA THR A 278 -3.23 -3.41 3.82
C THR A 278 -2.36 -3.96 2.70
N ALA A 279 -1.34 -3.23 2.23
CA ALA A 279 -0.42 -3.71 1.19
C ALA A 279 0.31 -5.01 1.59
N ILE A 280 0.97 -5.01 2.75
CA ILE A 280 1.72 -6.17 3.24
C ILE A 280 0.78 -7.33 3.58
N HIS A 281 -0.44 -7.03 4.03
CA HIS A 281 -1.46 -8.05 4.28
C HIS A 281 -1.85 -8.80 3.01
N ARG A 282 -1.96 -8.08 1.87
CA ARG A 282 -2.20 -8.66 0.54
C ARG A 282 -1.00 -9.48 0.06
N VAL A 283 0.21 -8.95 0.19
CA VAL A 283 1.45 -9.66 -0.18
C VAL A 283 1.56 -10.98 0.58
N ASN A 284 1.31 -10.97 1.89
CA ASN A 284 1.30 -12.19 2.72
C ASN A 284 0.28 -13.23 2.25
N GLY A 285 -0.83 -12.85 1.61
CA GLY A 285 -1.78 -13.80 1.02
C GLY A 285 -1.14 -14.68 -0.05
N VAL A 286 -0.27 -14.10 -0.87
CA VAL A 286 0.47 -14.82 -1.91
C VAL A 286 1.72 -15.49 -1.32
N TYR A 287 2.51 -14.78 -0.53
CA TYR A 287 3.79 -15.28 -0.01
C TYR A 287 3.64 -16.45 0.96
N GLU A 288 2.59 -16.48 1.79
CA GLU A 288 2.36 -17.62 2.68
C GLU A 288 1.95 -18.86 1.89
N THR A 289 1.15 -18.68 0.84
CA THR A 289 0.64 -19.77 -0.01
C THR A 289 1.74 -20.36 -0.89
N ASP A 290 2.50 -19.50 -1.56
CA ASP A 290 3.45 -19.91 -2.59
C ASP A 290 4.86 -20.12 -2.05
N LEU A 291 5.25 -19.37 -1.00
CA LEU A 291 6.63 -19.31 -0.50
C LEU A 291 6.79 -19.78 0.96
N ALA A 292 5.69 -20.04 1.68
CA ALA A 292 5.70 -20.24 3.13
C ALA A 292 6.44 -19.11 3.88
N ILE A 293 6.28 -17.87 3.43
CA ILE A 293 6.88 -16.65 4.00
C ILE A 293 5.77 -15.72 4.51
N ARG A 294 5.98 -15.15 5.69
CA ARG A 294 5.17 -14.05 6.24
C ARG A 294 6.07 -12.86 6.55
N LEU A 295 5.65 -11.68 6.10
CA LEU A 295 6.26 -10.41 6.46
C LEU A 295 5.52 -9.82 7.67
N GLN A 296 6.27 -9.43 8.69
CA GLN A 296 5.74 -8.75 9.88
C GLN A 296 6.46 -7.41 10.08
N LEU A 297 5.70 -6.31 10.13
CA LEU A 297 6.23 -4.97 10.37
C LEU A 297 6.82 -4.84 11.76
N VAL A 298 8.01 -4.24 11.86
CA VAL A 298 8.74 -4.06 13.12
C VAL A 298 8.06 -3.10 14.11
N ALA A 299 8.32 -3.27 15.41
CA ALA A 299 7.67 -2.55 16.52
C ALA A 299 7.66 -1.00 16.40
N ASN A 300 8.66 -0.43 15.73
CA ASN A 300 8.86 1.01 15.57
C ASN A 300 8.75 1.48 14.10
N ASN A 301 8.06 0.71 13.24
CA ASN A 301 7.89 1.05 11.83
C ASN A 301 7.20 2.41 11.60
N ASP A 302 6.38 2.86 12.55
CA ASP A 302 5.73 4.18 12.53
C ASP A 302 6.74 5.35 12.41
N ARG A 303 7.99 5.15 12.83
CA ARG A 303 9.04 6.17 12.77
C ARG A 303 9.63 6.39 11.38
N VAL A 304 9.35 5.50 10.43
CA VAL A 304 9.82 5.58 9.04
C VAL A 304 8.69 5.85 8.05
N VAL A 305 7.52 6.26 8.57
CA VAL A 305 6.41 6.80 7.79
C VAL A 305 6.47 8.32 7.86
N TYR A 306 6.94 8.95 6.79
CA TYR A 306 7.11 10.40 6.73
C TYR A 306 5.84 11.05 6.20
N THR A 307 5.44 12.19 6.79
CA THR A 307 4.21 12.92 6.41
C THR A 307 4.48 14.15 5.54
N ASN A 308 5.75 14.58 5.43
CA ASN A 308 6.14 15.78 4.72
C ASN A 308 7.31 15.49 3.79
N ALA A 309 7.02 15.56 2.48
CA ALA A 309 7.97 15.33 1.39
C ALA A 309 9.19 16.27 1.44
N ALA A 310 9.04 17.49 1.96
CA ALA A 310 10.14 18.45 2.04
C ALA A 310 11.14 18.14 3.17
N THR A 311 10.80 17.26 4.10
CA THR A 311 11.60 16.97 5.30
C THR A 311 11.91 15.50 5.49
N ASP A 312 11.45 14.64 4.58
CA ASP A 312 11.82 13.23 4.61
C ASP A 312 13.29 13.05 4.16
N PRO A 313 13.92 11.90 4.43
CA PRO A 313 15.35 11.70 4.17
C PRO A 313 15.66 11.36 2.70
N TYR A 314 14.66 11.39 1.79
CA TYR A 314 14.80 10.94 0.40
C TYR A 314 14.96 12.14 -0.53
N THR A 315 16.21 12.45 -0.89
CA THR A 315 16.54 13.69 -1.62
C THR A 315 16.61 13.54 -3.14
N SER A 316 16.42 12.33 -3.66
CA SER A 316 16.56 12.02 -5.08
C SER A 316 15.35 11.24 -5.59
N SER A 317 15.00 11.43 -6.86
CA SER A 317 14.02 10.60 -7.56
C SER A 317 14.67 9.45 -8.35
N ASP A 318 16.00 9.32 -8.31
CA ASP A 318 16.73 8.20 -8.93
C ASP A 318 16.65 6.96 -8.02
N PRO A 319 16.03 5.85 -8.47
CA PRO A 319 15.94 4.62 -7.69
C PRO A 319 17.29 4.09 -7.21
N ASN A 320 18.39 4.31 -7.95
CA ASN A 320 19.72 3.90 -7.50
C ASN A 320 20.16 4.62 -6.22
N VAL A 321 19.82 5.91 -6.13
CA VAL A 321 20.12 6.73 -4.96
C VAL A 321 19.14 6.40 -3.83
N LEU A 322 17.86 6.25 -4.15
CA LEU A 322 16.81 5.92 -3.18
C LEU A 322 17.08 4.63 -2.42
N LEU A 323 17.60 3.60 -3.08
CA LEU A 323 17.89 2.32 -2.44
C LEU A 323 18.96 2.46 -1.35
N ASN A 324 20.03 3.21 -1.62
CA ASN A 324 21.09 3.51 -0.65
C ASN A 324 20.57 4.44 0.48
N GLN A 325 19.76 5.44 0.14
CA GLN A 325 19.14 6.33 1.14
C GLN A 325 18.21 5.56 2.07
N ASN A 326 17.43 4.62 1.53
CA ASN A 326 16.55 3.78 2.32
C ASN A 326 17.33 2.88 3.27
N GLN A 327 18.41 2.26 2.78
CA GLN A 327 19.30 1.47 3.62
C GLN A 327 19.84 2.30 4.79
N ALA A 328 20.43 3.46 4.52
CA ALA A 328 20.98 4.33 5.56
C ALA A 328 19.91 4.81 6.55
N ASN A 329 18.72 5.17 6.05
CA ASN A 329 17.61 5.64 6.87
C ASN A 329 17.10 4.55 7.81
N LEU A 330 16.81 3.35 7.28
CA LEU A 330 16.31 2.24 8.09
C LEU A 330 17.35 1.77 9.11
N ASP A 331 18.64 1.71 8.74
CA ASP A 331 19.71 1.40 9.68
C ASP A 331 19.82 2.45 10.80
N SER A 332 19.59 3.73 10.50
CA SER A 332 19.66 4.81 11.48
C SER A 332 18.45 4.86 12.42
N VAL A 333 17.23 4.70 11.89
CA VAL A 333 15.99 4.89 12.65
C VAL A 333 15.51 3.61 13.34
N ILE A 334 15.61 2.48 12.64
CA ILE A 334 15.16 1.16 13.13
C ILE A 334 16.31 0.39 13.77
N GLY A 335 17.51 0.51 13.20
CA GLY A 335 18.69 -0.26 13.61
C GLY A 335 18.80 -1.55 12.83
N SER A 336 19.96 -1.79 12.19
CA SER A 336 20.15 -2.92 11.28
C SER A 336 19.80 -4.28 11.91
N ALA A 337 20.09 -4.50 13.20
CA ALA A 337 19.78 -5.77 13.87
C ALA A 337 18.27 -6.05 14.03
N ASN A 338 17.42 -5.04 13.87
CA ASN A 338 16.00 -5.08 14.23
C ASN A 338 15.07 -5.45 13.07
N TYR A 339 15.59 -5.63 11.86
CA TYR A 339 14.82 -6.04 10.68
C TYR A 339 15.60 -7.00 9.79
N ASP A 340 14.90 -7.80 9.00
CA ASP A 340 15.47 -8.82 8.10
C ASP A 340 15.41 -8.37 6.64
N VAL A 341 14.39 -7.59 6.29
CA VAL A 341 14.22 -6.95 4.98
C VAL A 341 13.66 -5.55 5.16
N GLY A 342 14.12 -4.60 4.33
CA GLY A 342 13.64 -3.23 4.32
C GLY A 342 13.17 -2.82 2.92
N HIS A 343 12.11 -2.02 2.86
CA HIS A 343 11.51 -1.61 1.60
C HIS A 343 10.95 -0.18 1.71
N LEU A 344 10.91 0.54 0.60
CA LEU A 344 10.43 1.92 0.53
C LEU A 344 9.19 2.03 -0.37
N PHE A 345 8.15 2.69 0.11
CA PHE A 345 7.00 3.08 -0.70
C PHE A 345 7.04 4.56 -1.09
N GLY A 346 6.74 4.82 -2.35
CA GLY A 346 6.62 6.16 -2.93
C GLY A 346 5.48 6.26 -3.94
N THR A 347 5.37 7.41 -4.62
CA THR A 347 4.33 7.66 -5.62
C THR A 347 4.86 7.71 -7.06
N ARG A 348 6.16 7.47 -7.28
CA ARG A 348 6.74 7.36 -8.63
C ARG A 348 6.43 5.97 -9.19
N ALA A 349 5.85 5.90 -10.39
CA ALA A 349 5.40 4.65 -11.01
C ALA A 349 6.57 3.77 -11.53
N ASP A 350 7.30 3.18 -10.61
CA ASP A 350 8.42 2.29 -10.89
C ASP A 350 8.78 1.49 -9.64
N GLY A 351 9.62 0.48 -9.86
CA GLY A 351 10.15 -0.36 -8.82
C GLY A 351 11.62 -0.64 -9.07
N ARG A 352 12.36 -0.84 -7.99
CA ARG A 352 13.73 -1.32 -8.04
C ARG A 352 14.10 -1.99 -6.73
N ALA A 353 14.78 -3.11 -6.82
CA ALA A 353 15.33 -3.79 -5.66
C ALA A 353 16.74 -4.33 -5.96
N TYR A 354 17.54 -4.46 -4.90
CA TYR A 354 18.69 -5.37 -4.94
C TYR A 354 18.22 -6.81 -4.91
N LEU A 355 19.01 -7.70 -5.52
CA LEU A 355 18.67 -9.10 -5.74
C LEU A 355 19.18 -10.00 -4.60
N GLY A 356 18.31 -10.77 -3.97
CA GLY A 356 18.69 -11.80 -2.98
C GLY A 356 19.44 -11.24 -1.77
N VAL A 357 19.01 -10.08 -1.26
CA VAL A 357 19.71 -9.33 -0.22
C VAL A 357 19.08 -9.45 1.17
N VAL A 358 18.00 -10.22 1.34
CA VAL A 358 17.38 -10.45 2.65
C VAL A 358 18.44 -10.91 3.67
N CYS A 359 18.39 -10.33 4.87
CA CYS A 359 19.35 -10.53 5.96
C CYS A 359 20.80 -10.06 5.71
N LEU A 360 21.14 -9.51 4.55
CA LEU A 360 22.48 -8.97 4.28
C LEU A 360 22.62 -7.52 4.79
N ALA A 361 23.41 -7.32 5.84
CA ALA A 361 23.66 -5.99 6.39
C ALA A 361 24.22 -5.03 5.33
N GLY A 362 23.70 -3.80 5.29
CA GLY A 362 24.08 -2.80 4.29
C GLY A 362 23.42 -2.96 2.92
N LEU A 363 22.66 -4.03 2.67
CA LEU A 363 21.95 -4.26 1.39
C LEU A 363 20.46 -4.60 1.55
N LYS A 364 20.06 -5.23 2.67
CA LYS A 364 18.71 -5.76 2.90
C LYS A 364 17.56 -4.74 2.87
N ALA A 365 17.85 -3.45 2.88
CA ALA A 365 16.87 -2.37 2.76
C ALA A 365 16.86 -1.68 1.39
N GLY A 366 17.64 -2.18 0.43
CA GLY A 366 17.66 -1.67 -0.95
C GLY A 366 16.48 -2.18 -1.78
N GLY A 367 15.26 -1.74 -1.46
CA GLY A 367 14.06 -1.99 -2.23
C GLY A 367 13.14 -0.78 -2.27
N TYR A 368 12.52 -0.53 -3.42
CA TYR A 368 11.59 0.57 -3.66
C TYR A 368 10.45 0.10 -4.56
N THR A 369 9.23 0.50 -4.20
CA THR A 369 8.05 0.40 -5.07
C THR A 369 7.27 1.71 -5.01
N GLY A 370 6.81 2.21 -6.15
CA GLY A 370 5.84 3.28 -6.17
C GLY A 370 4.84 3.19 -7.33
N SER A 371 3.79 4.00 -7.20
CA SER A 371 2.74 4.20 -8.21
C SER A 371 2.13 5.58 -8.03
N ALA A 372 1.74 6.24 -9.12
CA ALA A 372 1.03 7.53 -9.05
C ALA A 372 -0.32 7.43 -8.31
N ALA A 373 -0.90 6.23 -8.29
CA ALA A 373 -2.04 5.86 -7.47
C ALA A 373 -1.69 4.55 -6.74
N PRO A 374 -1.05 4.61 -5.55
CA PRO A 374 -0.56 3.44 -4.82
C PRO A 374 -1.70 2.72 -4.08
N VAL A 375 -2.70 2.25 -4.83
CA VAL A 375 -3.94 1.66 -4.34
C VAL A 375 -4.33 0.44 -5.15
N GLY A 376 -5.14 -0.41 -4.53
CA GLY A 376 -5.71 -1.57 -5.19
C GLY A 376 -4.66 -2.64 -5.55
N ASP A 377 -5.16 -3.72 -6.13
CA ASP A 377 -4.37 -4.91 -6.41
C ASP A 377 -3.18 -4.69 -7.37
N PRO A 378 -3.29 -3.91 -8.46
CA PRO A 378 -2.15 -3.69 -9.34
C PRO A 378 -0.93 -3.12 -8.61
N PHE A 379 -1.14 -2.23 -7.63
CA PHE A 379 -0.03 -1.74 -6.82
C PHE A 379 0.47 -2.81 -5.83
N PHE A 380 -0.42 -3.41 -5.04
CA PHE A 380 -0.02 -4.31 -3.95
C PHE A 380 0.57 -5.64 -4.42
N ILE A 381 0.01 -6.24 -5.47
CA ILE A 381 0.43 -7.57 -5.94
C ILE A 381 1.34 -7.46 -7.16
N ASP A 382 0.97 -6.67 -8.18
CA ASP A 382 1.80 -6.65 -9.40
C ASP A 382 3.13 -5.92 -9.17
N TYR A 383 3.17 -4.90 -8.29
CA TYR A 383 4.37 -4.10 -8.07
C TYR A 383 5.05 -4.42 -6.73
N VAL A 384 4.35 -4.26 -5.60
CA VAL A 384 4.97 -4.44 -4.28
C VAL A 384 5.46 -5.88 -4.07
N ALA A 385 4.62 -6.89 -4.36
CA ALA A 385 5.03 -8.29 -4.22
C ALA A 385 6.15 -8.67 -5.22
N HIS A 386 6.20 -8.02 -6.38
CA HIS A 386 7.27 -8.23 -7.38
C HIS A 386 8.61 -7.67 -6.89
N GLU A 387 8.64 -6.42 -6.45
CA GLU A 387 9.89 -5.76 -6.02
C GLU A 387 10.40 -6.30 -4.67
N LEU A 388 9.50 -6.66 -3.74
CA LEU A 388 9.90 -7.45 -2.57
C LEU A 388 10.44 -8.81 -2.99
N GLY A 389 9.87 -9.41 -4.03
CA GLY A 389 10.27 -10.72 -4.55
C GLY A 389 11.70 -10.73 -5.07
N HIS A 390 12.18 -9.62 -5.64
CA HIS A 390 13.59 -9.46 -6.00
C HIS A 390 14.54 -9.51 -4.79
N GLN A 391 14.12 -9.05 -3.61
CA GLN A 391 14.99 -9.02 -2.43
C GLN A 391 15.19 -10.41 -1.81
N PHE A 392 14.27 -11.35 -2.05
CA PHE A 392 14.40 -12.76 -1.68
C PHE A 392 15.17 -13.54 -2.74
#